data_AF-A0A965FAL2-F1
#
_entry.id   AF-A0A965FAL2-F1
#
_cell.length_a   1.000
_cell.length_b   1.000
_cell.length_c   1.000
_cell.angle_alpha   90.00
_cell.angle_beta   90.00
_cell.angle_gamma   90.00
#
_symmetry.space_group_name_H-M   'P 1'
#
loop_
_entity.id
_entity.type
_entity.pdbx_description
1 polymer ?
#
loop_
_entity_poly.entity_id
_entity_poly.type
_entity_poly.pdbx_seq_one_letter_code
_entity_poly.pdbx_strand_id
1 'polypeptide(L)'
;GRTLNQSFIILDEAQNTTPEQMKMFLTRIGFGTKAVITGDVTQIDLGRGQKSGLVEAQEVLKKVKGIAFTHFLSEDVVRHPLVQKIVNAYEKYDASKHAQPHDPKHQQKGDK
;
A
#
# COMPACT_ATOMS: atom_id res chain seq x y z
N GLY A 1 -24.22 -12.04 -4.26
CA GLY A 1 -23.84 -10.91 -5.14
C GLY A 1 -23.91 -11.32 -6.60
N ARG A 2 -24.00 -10.36 -7.54
CA ARG A 2 -23.98 -10.52 -9.03
C ARG A 2 -22.62 -10.83 -9.67
N THR A 3 -22.40 -11.97 -10.30
CA THR A 3 -21.12 -12.26 -10.97
C THR A 3 -20.79 -11.21 -12.06
N LEU A 4 -19.51 -10.84 -12.17
CA LEU A 4 -19.02 -9.87 -13.15
C LEU A 4 -18.45 -10.63 -14.36
N ASN A 5 -19.25 -10.77 -15.41
CA ASN A 5 -18.87 -11.45 -16.65
C ASN A 5 -18.47 -10.44 -17.74
N GLN A 6 -17.66 -10.88 -18.70
CA GLN A 6 -17.28 -10.11 -19.90
C GLN A 6 -16.81 -8.67 -19.61
N SER A 7 -16.03 -8.50 -18.55
CA SER A 7 -15.62 -7.19 -18.06
C SER A 7 -14.11 -7.06 -17.94
N PHE A 8 -13.61 -5.83 -17.98
CA PHE A 8 -12.27 -5.50 -17.51
C PHE A 8 -12.40 -4.68 -16.23
N ILE A 9 -11.85 -5.18 -15.12
CA ILE A 9 -12.03 -4.60 -13.79
C ILE A 9 -10.67 -4.20 -13.25
N ILE A 10 -10.58 -3.00 -12.69
CA ILE A 10 -9.41 -2.54 -11.94
C ILE A 10 -9.87 -2.29 -10.50
N LEU A 11 -9.20 -2.94 -9.56
CA LEU A 11 -9.31 -2.62 -8.14
C LEU A 11 -8.03 -1.90 -7.72
N ASP A 12 -8.14 -0.61 -7.47
CA ASP A 12 -7.02 0.23 -7.06
C ASP A 12 -6.98 0.41 -5.55
N GLU A 13 -5.81 0.78 -5.03
CA GLU A 13 -5.53 0.94 -3.59
C GLU A 13 -5.88 -0.31 -2.76
N ALA A 14 -5.67 -1.50 -3.34
CA ALA A 14 -6.12 -2.76 -2.77
C ALA A 14 -5.43 -3.11 -1.45
N GLN A 15 -4.31 -2.47 -1.11
CA GLN A 15 -3.67 -2.61 0.19
C GLN A 15 -4.60 -2.21 1.34
N ASN A 16 -5.58 -1.35 1.08
CA ASN A 16 -6.57 -0.87 2.04
C ASN A 16 -7.83 -1.75 2.11
N THR A 17 -7.82 -2.91 1.46
CA THR A 17 -8.89 -3.90 1.63
C THR A 17 -8.60 -4.82 2.81
N THR A 18 -9.65 -5.28 3.50
CA THR A 18 -9.54 -6.41 4.42
C THR A 18 -9.53 -7.75 3.66
N PRO A 19 -9.05 -8.85 4.26
CA PRO A 19 -9.22 -10.22 3.77
C PRO A 19 -10.63 -10.53 3.25
N GLU A 20 -11.66 -10.16 4.01
CA GLU A 20 -13.05 -10.42 3.67
C GLU A 20 -13.48 -9.64 2.43
N GLN A 21 -13.06 -8.37 2.31
CA GLN A 21 -13.34 -7.54 1.16
C GLN A 21 -12.62 -8.05 -0.10
N MET A 22 -11.35 -8.44 0.02
CA MET A 22 -10.58 -9.03 -1.08
C MET A 22 -11.21 -10.35 -1.55
N LYS A 23 -11.55 -11.24 -0.62
CA LYS A 23 -12.27 -12.49 -0.93
C LYS A 23 -13.64 -12.22 -1.55
N MET A 24 -14.37 -11.23 -1.03
CA MET A 24 -15.63 -10.80 -1.60
C MET A 24 -15.44 -10.38 -3.05
N PHE A 25 -14.41 -9.58 -3.37
CA PHE A 25 -14.11 -9.14 -4.74
C PHE A 25 -13.72 -10.30 -5.67
N LEU A 26 -12.74 -11.12 -5.27
CA LEU A 26 -12.22 -12.21 -6.10
C LEU A 26 -13.30 -13.21 -6.48
N THR A 27 -14.24 -13.50 -5.57
CA THR A 27 -15.36 -14.41 -5.82
C THR A 27 -16.45 -13.84 -6.74
N ARG A 28 -16.34 -12.58 -7.18
CA ARG A 28 -17.24 -11.98 -8.18
C ARG A 28 -16.73 -12.14 -9.61
N ILE A 29 -15.47 -12.51 -9.81
CA ILE A 29 -14.86 -12.60 -11.13
C ILE A 29 -15.52 -13.75 -11.90
N GLY A 30 -16.16 -13.41 -13.02
CA GLY A 30 -16.89 -14.33 -13.87
C GLY A 30 -16.16 -14.67 -15.17
N PHE A 31 -16.88 -15.35 -16.07
CA PHE A 31 -16.33 -15.77 -17.35
C PHE A 31 -16.05 -14.59 -18.27
N GLY A 32 -14.96 -14.70 -19.05
CA GLY A 32 -14.54 -13.66 -19.99
C GLY A 32 -14.07 -12.37 -19.32
N THR A 33 -13.85 -12.38 -18.00
CA THR A 33 -13.41 -11.20 -17.24
C THR A 33 -11.91 -11.22 -17.05
N LYS A 34 -11.29 -10.03 -17.16
CA LYS A 34 -9.93 -9.78 -16.67
C LYS A 34 -10.02 -8.82 -15.49
N ALA A 35 -9.36 -9.16 -14.40
CA ALA A 35 -9.24 -8.28 -13.24
C ALA A 35 -7.76 -7.94 -13.02
N VAL A 36 -7.49 -6.66 -12.80
CA VAL A 36 -6.19 -6.15 -12.38
C VAL A 36 -6.37 -5.55 -10.99
N ILE A 37 -5.53 -5.95 -10.06
CA ILE A 37 -5.56 -5.48 -8.67
C ILE A 37 -4.23 -4.77 -8.44
N THR A 38 -4.29 -3.49 -8.06
CA THR A 38 -3.14 -2.63 -7.83
C THR A 38 -3.12 -2.17 -6.37
N GLY A 39 -1.92 -1.93 -5.85
CA GLY A 39 -1.74 -1.39 -4.51
C GLY A 39 -0.28 -1.40 -4.06
N ASP A 40 0.03 -0.60 -3.04
CA ASP A 40 1.35 -0.50 -2.43
C ASP A 40 1.30 -1.04 -1.00
N VAL A 41 1.90 -2.21 -0.78
CA VAL A 41 1.91 -2.89 0.53
C VAL A 41 2.67 -2.10 1.62
N THR A 42 3.44 -1.07 1.26
CA THR A 42 4.13 -0.20 2.22
C THR A 42 3.24 0.93 2.74
N GLN A 43 2.09 1.18 2.10
CA GLN A 43 1.16 2.27 2.39
C GLN A 43 -0.21 1.74 2.83
N ILE A 44 -0.22 0.73 3.71
CA ILE A 44 -1.45 0.16 4.27
C ILE A 44 -2.08 1.15 5.26
N ASP A 45 -3.28 1.62 4.95
CA ASP A 45 -4.12 2.46 5.80
C ASP A 45 -5.33 1.66 6.30
N LEU A 46 -5.06 0.73 7.21
CA LEU A 46 -6.07 -0.09 7.89
C LEU A 46 -6.02 0.14 9.40
N GLY A 47 -7.10 -0.23 10.08
CA GLY A 47 -7.17 -0.17 11.53
C GLY A 47 -6.01 -0.94 12.18
N ARG A 48 -5.50 -0.46 13.32
CA ARG A 48 -4.35 -1.06 13.99
C ARG A 48 -4.56 -2.56 14.23
N GLY A 49 -3.63 -3.38 13.73
CA GLY A 49 -3.67 -4.84 13.86
C GLY A 49 -4.54 -5.55 12.82
N GLN A 50 -5.21 -4.83 11.92
CA GLN A 50 -5.86 -5.43 10.77
C GLN A 50 -4.84 -5.84 9.71
N LYS A 51 -5.04 -7.04 9.16
CA LYS A 51 -4.25 -7.54 8.04
C LYS A 51 -4.79 -6.97 6.73
N SER A 52 -3.92 -6.67 5.79
CA SER A 52 -4.31 -6.31 4.43
C SER A 52 -4.75 -7.54 3.62
N GLY A 53 -5.87 -7.40 2.91
CA GLY A 53 -6.38 -8.39 1.98
C GLY A 53 -5.46 -8.59 0.78
N LEU A 54 -4.76 -7.53 0.31
CA LEU A 54 -3.77 -7.65 -0.77
C LEU A 54 -2.59 -8.53 -0.35
N VAL A 55 -2.03 -8.26 0.83
CA VAL A 55 -0.90 -9.04 1.39
C VAL A 55 -1.30 -10.50 1.59
N GLU A 56 -2.50 -10.75 2.12
CA GLU A 56 -2.98 -12.12 2.29
C GLU A 56 -3.22 -12.83 0.94
N ALA A 57 -3.82 -12.13 -0.03
CA ALA A 57 -4.10 -12.71 -1.34
C ALA A 57 -2.82 -13.13 -2.07
N GLN A 58 -1.72 -12.39 -1.92
CA GLN A 58 -0.42 -12.77 -2.48
C GLN A 58 0.05 -14.13 -1.98
N GLU A 59 -0.11 -14.41 -0.67
CA GLU A 59 0.27 -15.69 -0.08
C GLU A 59 -0.70 -16.82 -0.47
N VAL A 60 -2.00 -16.57 -0.35
CA VAL A 60 -3.05 -17.58 -0.60
C VAL A 60 -3.11 -18.00 -2.07
N LEU A 61 -2.93 -17.05 -2.99
CA LEU A 61 -3.14 -17.28 -4.42
C LEU A 61 -1.84 -17.59 -5.18
N LYS A 62 -0.69 -17.65 -4.49
CA LYS A 62 0.65 -17.86 -5.08
C LYS A 62 0.76 -19.04 -6.06
N LYS A 63 -0.05 -20.08 -5.86
CA LYS A 63 -0.04 -21.32 -6.68
C LYS A 63 -1.27 -21.48 -7.57
N VAL A 64 -2.15 -20.48 -7.62
CA VAL A 64 -3.39 -20.55 -8.40
C VAL A 64 -3.06 -20.27 -9.87
N LYS A 65 -3.33 -21.25 -10.74
CA LYS A 65 -3.15 -21.09 -12.19
C LYS A 65 -4.06 -19.97 -12.71
N GLY A 66 -3.53 -19.14 -13.60
CA GLY A 66 -4.27 -18.01 -14.19
C GLY A 66 -4.18 -16.71 -13.38
N ILE A 67 -3.47 -16.72 -12.23
CA ILE A 67 -3.14 -15.51 -11.46
C ILE A 67 -1.64 -15.26 -11.59
N ALA A 68 -1.27 -14.01 -11.85
CA ALA A 68 0.11 -13.57 -11.90
C ALA A 68 0.30 -12.39 -10.95
N PHE A 69 1.48 -12.32 -10.35
CA PHE A 69 1.91 -11.20 -9.51
C PHE A 69 3.03 -10.46 -10.22
N THR A 70 2.90 -9.14 -10.29
CA THR A 70 3.92 -8.25 -10.83
C THR A 70 4.27 -7.24 -9.75
N HIS A 71 5.56 -7.14 -9.42
CA HIS A 71 6.08 -6.21 -8.43
C HIS A 71 6.91 -5.17 -9.17
N PHE A 72 6.52 -3.90 -9.00
CA PHE A 72 7.30 -2.77 -9.50
C PHE A 72 8.29 -2.32 -8.44
N LEU A 73 9.47 -1.94 -8.87
CA LEU A 73 10.50 -1.32 -8.06
C LEU A 73 10.44 0.20 -8.20
N SER A 74 11.13 0.92 -7.32
CA SER A 74 11.18 2.39 -7.39
C SER A 74 11.78 2.88 -8.72
N GLU A 75 12.66 2.10 -9.35
CA GLU A 75 13.26 2.41 -10.66
C GLU A 75 12.27 2.30 -11.83
N ASP A 76 11.18 1.53 -11.66
CA ASP A 76 10.12 1.44 -12.67
C ASP A 76 9.21 2.69 -12.68
N VAL A 77 9.36 3.57 -11.68
CA VAL A 77 8.51 4.76 -11.51
C VAL A 77 9.11 5.94 -12.26
N VAL A 78 8.62 6.17 -13.48
CA VAL A 78 8.95 7.38 -14.24
C VAL A 78 8.10 8.56 -13.76
N ARG A 79 8.72 9.48 -13.02
CA ARG A 79 8.07 10.72 -12.57
C ARG A 79 8.45 11.87 -13.48
N HIS A 80 7.49 12.78 -13.70
CA HIS A 80 7.78 14.04 -14.38
C HIS A 80 8.90 14.80 -13.62
N PRO A 81 9.89 15.43 -14.29
CA PRO A 81 11.02 16.08 -13.61
C PRO A 81 10.61 17.10 -12.54
N LEU A 82 9.49 17.81 -12.74
CA LEU A 82 8.93 18.72 -11.74
C LEU A 82 8.47 17.99 -10.47
N VAL A 83 7.79 16.85 -10.62
CA VAL A 83 7.31 16.05 -9.49
C VAL A 83 8.49 15.54 -8.67
N GLN A 84 9.56 15.08 -9.33
CA GLN A 84 10.78 14.69 -8.62
C GLN A 84 11.39 15.84 -7.83
N LYS A 85 11.46 17.05 -8.41
CA LYS A 85 11.93 18.25 -7.70
C LYS A 85 11.07 18.59 -6.48
N ILE A 86 9.76 18.44 -6.59
CA ILE A 86 8.82 18.66 -5.48
C ILE A 86 9.08 17.64 -4.37
N VAL A 87 9.13 16.34 -4.69
CA VAL A 87 9.39 15.26 -3.71
C VAL A 87 10.71 15.50 -2.99
N ASN A 88 11.79 15.75 -3.73
CA ASN A 88 13.11 16.02 -3.15
C ASN A 88 13.13 17.27 -2.25
N ALA A 89 12.29 18.27 -2.53
CA ALA A 89 12.19 19.47 -1.69
C ALA A 89 11.52 19.16 -0.35
N TYR A 90 10.45 18.36 -0.35
CA TYR A 90 9.78 17.91 0.88
C TYR A 90 10.68 16.98 1.71
N GLU A 91 11.36 16.02 1.07
CA GLU A 91 12.30 15.12 1.78
C GLU A 91 13.40 15.90 2.53
N LYS A 92 13.97 16.93 1.90
CA LYS A 92 14.96 17.81 2.54
C LYS A 92 14.38 18.59 3.71
N TYR A 93 13.15 19.08 3.56
CA TYR A 93 12.45 19.82 4.61
C TYR A 93 12.17 18.91 5.82
N ASP A 94 11.65 17.70 5.61
CA ASP A 94 11.33 16.75 6.67
C ASP A 94 12.60 16.26 7.39
N ALA A 95 13.68 15.98 6.63
CA ALA A 95 14.98 15.65 7.21
C ALA A 95 15.52 16.76 8.12
N SER A 96 15.33 18.04 7.75
CA SER A 96 15.74 19.18 8.56
C SER A 96 14.91 19.34 9.84
N LYS A 97 13.63 18.93 9.83
CA LYS A 97 12.78 18.93 11.04
C LYS A 97 13.15 17.82 12.02
N HIS A 98 13.52 16.64 11.53
CA HIS A 98 13.93 15.52 12.39
C HIS A 98 15.36 15.64 12.92
N ALA A 99 16.17 16.58 12.39
CA ALA A 99 17.52 16.86 12.86
C ALA A 99 17.62 17.87 14.02
N GLN A 100 16.50 18.37 14.58
CA GLN A 100 16.57 19.19 15.80
C GLN A 100 16.96 18.31 17.00
N PRO A 101 18.04 18.63 17.73
CA PRO A 101 18.42 17.88 18.92
C PRO A 101 17.33 18.05 19.99
N HIS A 102 16.88 16.93 20.54
CA HIS A 102 16.11 16.89 21.78
C HIS A 102 17.01 17.45 22.90
N ASP A 103 16.76 18.67 23.38
CA ASP A 103 17.54 19.29 24.45
C ASP A 103 17.32 18.51 25.77
N PRO A 104 18.33 17.82 26.32
CA PRO A 104 18.19 17.04 27.54
C PRO A 104 18.54 17.90 28.76
N LYS A 105 17.89 19.06 28.90
CA LYS A 105 18.00 19.88 30.11
C LYS A 105 16.63 20.00 30.76
N HIS A 106 16.28 19.03 31.60
CA HIS A 106 15.52 19.20 32.84
C HIS A 106 15.67 17.91 33.67
N GLN A 107 16.87 17.68 34.20
CA GLN A 107 17.10 16.75 35.31
C GLN A 107 17.95 17.47 36.37
N GLN A 108 17.48 17.38 37.61
CA GLN A 108 18.00 17.93 38.88
C GLN A 108 17.56 19.35 39.27
N LYS A 109 16.57 19.41 40.18
CA LYS A 109 16.83 19.71 41.61
C LYS A 109 15.54 19.53 42.43
N GLY A 110 15.60 18.63 43.40
CA GLY A 110 14.52 18.41 44.35
C GLY A 110 14.86 17.40 45.44
N ASP A 111 16.13 17.35 45.88
CA ASP A 111 16.44 16.88 47.23
C ASP A 111 16.31 18.09 48.16
N LYS A 112 15.27 18.06 49.01
CA LYS A 112 15.25 18.56 50.39
C LYS A 112 13.97 18.12 51.08
#